data_AF-A0A7S0KWE6-F1
#
_entry.id   AF-A0A7S0KWE6-F1
#
_cell.length_a   1.000
_cell.length_b   1.000
_cell.length_c   1.000
_cell.angle_alpha   90.00
_cell.angle_beta   90.00
_cell.angle_gamma   90.00
#
_symmetry.space_group_name_H-M   'P 1'
#
loop_
_entity.id
_entity.type
_entity.pdbx_description
1 polymer ?
#
loop_
_entity_poly.entity_id
_entity_poly.type
_entity_poly.pdbx_seq_one_letter_code
_entity_poly.pdbx_strand_id
1 'polypeptide(L)'
;SHADTHGGSAGRVINVWNVRKEAVDAQIARNVGSTAAERVAEQLLEGGVDGEFYGEVKDYFLYSQLRAQGEDATADRLAGIDKPVPTSEIPSLLRALGHYPSERELSDIFRELAVETSGDGDMAADPPATIGFDRFVSLYVNYRPVLGVDAGAIESAFAALGAGAGESVERGSLLEALELGGEAMSREELVAAAAKLMGRGATLEDLVPETVTAREFAEDVLGFVGAAEEIP
;
A
#
# COMPACT_ATOMS: atom_id res chain seq x y z
N SER A 1 11.10 -43.90 5.04
CA SER A 1 10.42 -45.01 5.75
C SER A 1 10.78 -45.00 7.23
N HIS A 2 9.93 -44.41 8.07
CA HIS A 2 9.64 -44.86 9.43
C HIS A 2 8.56 -43.93 9.97
N ALA A 3 7.37 -44.47 10.18
CA ALA A 3 6.28 -43.81 10.86
C ALA A 3 6.07 -44.60 12.15
N ASP A 4 6.40 -43.98 13.28
CA ASP A 4 6.00 -44.48 14.59
C ASP A 4 4.85 -43.62 15.10
N THR A 5 3.72 -44.27 15.34
CA THR A 5 2.51 -43.73 15.93
C THR A 5 2.56 -43.92 17.44
N HIS A 6 2.55 -42.85 18.23
CA HIS A 6 2.18 -42.88 19.65
C HIS A 6 1.27 -41.69 20.00
N GLY A 7 0.31 -41.96 20.87
CA GLY A 7 -0.93 -41.22 21.05
C GLY A 7 -0.84 -39.90 21.81
N GLY A 8 -1.82 -39.04 21.50
CA GLY A 8 -2.49 -38.14 22.44
C GLY A 8 -1.71 -36.92 22.94
N SER A 9 -1.78 -35.80 22.20
CA SER A 9 -1.78 -34.43 22.75
C SER A 9 -1.96 -33.43 21.59
N ALA A 10 -2.97 -32.56 21.70
CA ALA A 10 -3.29 -31.37 20.90
C ALA A 10 -2.70 -31.29 19.47
N GLY A 11 -3.57 -31.43 18.46
CA GLY A 11 -3.24 -31.48 17.03
C GLY A 11 -2.13 -30.52 16.60
N ARG A 12 -0.93 -31.07 16.39
CA ARG A 12 0.16 -30.41 15.68
C ARG A 12 0.12 -30.90 14.25
N VAL A 13 -0.27 -30.02 13.32
CA VAL A 13 -0.15 -30.30 11.89
C VAL A 13 1.29 -29.99 11.49
N ILE A 14 2.01 -31.01 11.02
CA ILE A 14 3.33 -30.82 10.39
C ILE A 14 3.08 -30.68 8.90
N ASN A 15 3.24 -29.45 8.39
CA ASN A 15 3.23 -29.21 6.95
C ASN A 15 4.60 -29.63 6.38
N VAL A 16 4.61 -30.70 5.57
CA VAL A 16 5.81 -31.15 4.85
C VAL A 16 5.67 -30.71 3.39
N TRP A 17 6.53 -29.79 2.97
CA TRP A 17 6.57 -29.30 1.60
C TRP A 17 7.46 -30.19 0.74
N ASN A 18 6.93 -30.70 -0.36
CA ASN A 18 7.73 -31.40 -1.36
C ASN A 18 8.20 -30.41 -2.43
N VAL A 19 9.46 -30.01 -2.38
CA VAL A 19 10.05 -29.02 -3.30
C VAL A 19 10.74 -29.76 -4.45
N ARG A 20 10.33 -29.49 -5.69
CA ARG A 20 11.00 -29.98 -6.91
C ARG A 20 12.27 -29.16 -7.16
N LYS A 21 13.43 -29.74 -6.82
CA LYS A 21 14.74 -29.04 -6.90
C LYS A 21 15.09 -28.65 -8.33
N GLU A 22 14.75 -29.50 -9.29
CA GLU A 22 15.04 -29.28 -10.71
C GLU A 22 14.34 -28.04 -11.26
N ALA A 23 13.12 -27.77 -10.79
CA ALA A 23 12.36 -26.58 -11.18
C ALA A 23 12.98 -25.29 -10.60
N VAL A 24 13.50 -25.37 -9.37
CA VAL A 24 14.20 -24.25 -8.71
C VAL A 24 15.51 -23.95 -9.42
N ASP A 25 16.31 -24.98 -9.74
CA ASP A 25 17.58 -24.83 -10.45
C ASP A 25 17.39 -24.24 -11.85
N ALA A 26 16.36 -24.69 -12.58
CA ALA A 26 16.00 -24.13 -13.88
C ALA A 26 15.52 -22.66 -13.78
N GLN A 27 14.86 -22.27 -12.69
CA GLN A 27 14.47 -20.89 -12.45
C GLN A 27 15.69 -20.01 -12.15
N ILE A 28 16.60 -20.47 -11.29
CA ILE A 28 17.84 -19.76 -10.97
C ILE A 28 18.67 -19.54 -12.24
N ALA A 29 18.79 -20.56 -13.09
CA ALA A 29 19.53 -20.48 -14.36
C ALA A 29 18.92 -19.47 -15.34
N ARG A 30 17.59 -19.38 -15.41
CA ARG A 30 16.89 -18.38 -16.25
C ARG A 30 17.07 -16.95 -15.75
N ASN A 31 17.22 -16.79 -14.44
CA ASN A 31 17.29 -15.50 -13.78
C ASN A 31 18.73 -14.92 -13.73
N VAL A 32 19.72 -15.58 -14.33
CA VAL A 32 21.11 -15.10 -14.31
C VAL A 32 21.23 -13.78 -15.10
N GLY A 33 21.68 -12.72 -14.43
CA GLY A 33 21.84 -11.38 -15.01
C GLY A 33 20.65 -10.45 -14.78
N SER A 34 19.53 -10.95 -14.27
CA SER A 34 18.37 -10.12 -13.89
C SER A 34 18.54 -9.49 -12.50
N THR A 35 18.02 -8.28 -12.32
CA THR A 35 17.95 -7.61 -11.01
C THR A 35 16.92 -8.26 -10.10
N ALA A 36 16.91 -7.93 -8.80
CA ALA A 36 15.87 -8.47 -7.92
C ALA A 36 14.48 -7.93 -8.30
N ALA A 37 14.39 -6.65 -8.68
CA ALA A 37 13.15 -6.07 -9.19
C ALA A 37 12.64 -6.80 -10.43
N GLU A 38 13.51 -7.11 -11.38
CA GLU A 38 13.12 -7.79 -12.62
C GLU A 38 12.54 -9.18 -12.35
N ARG A 39 13.19 -9.96 -11.48
CA ARG A 39 12.68 -11.29 -11.10
C ARG A 39 11.32 -11.23 -10.41
N VAL A 40 11.17 -10.27 -9.49
CA VAL A 40 9.90 -10.06 -8.78
C VAL A 40 8.83 -9.62 -9.77
N ALA A 41 9.16 -8.73 -10.71
CA ALA A 41 8.24 -8.27 -11.72
C ALA A 41 7.78 -9.41 -12.63
N GLU A 42 8.69 -10.21 -13.20
CA GLU A 42 8.33 -11.34 -14.07
C GLU A 42 7.43 -12.38 -13.40
N GLN A 43 7.55 -12.55 -12.09
CA GLN A 43 6.86 -13.61 -11.36
C GLN A 43 5.54 -13.15 -10.73
N LEU A 44 5.49 -11.90 -10.26
CA LEU A 44 4.46 -11.44 -9.33
C LEU A 44 3.76 -10.16 -9.79
N LEU A 45 4.28 -9.46 -10.81
CA LEU A 45 3.62 -8.30 -11.40
C LEU A 45 2.95 -8.64 -12.73
N GLU A 46 1.81 -7.99 -12.95
CA GLU A 46 1.05 -8.13 -14.19
C GLU A 46 1.86 -7.54 -15.36
N GLY A 47 2.06 -8.34 -16.41
CA GLY A 47 2.86 -7.94 -17.58
C GLY A 47 4.39 -8.03 -17.42
N GLY A 48 4.89 -8.36 -16.22
CA GLY A 48 6.33 -8.55 -16.00
C GLY A 48 7.16 -7.28 -16.16
N VAL A 49 8.42 -7.42 -16.57
CA VAL A 49 9.37 -6.31 -16.75
C VAL A 49 9.00 -5.37 -17.91
N ASP A 50 8.32 -5.91 -18.94
CA ASP A 50 7.83 -5.14 -20.08
C ASP A 50 6.37 -4.65 -19.89
N GLY A 51 5.80 -4.89 -18.69
CA GLY A 51 4.45 -4.47 -18.35
C GLY A 51 4.36 -2.96 -18.09
N GLU A 52 3.22 -2.38 -18.44
CA GLU A 52 2.91 -0.96 -18.19
C GLU A 52 3.07 -0.61 -16.71
N PHE A 53 2.54 -1.45 -15.81
CA PHE A 53 2.64 -1.27 -14.37
C PHE A 53 4.10 -1.19 -13.88
N TYR A 54 5.01 -2.00 -14.41
CA TYR A 54 6.43 -1.93 -14.01
C TYR A 54 7.09 -0.62 -14.49
N GLY A 55 6.64 -0.10 -15.64
CA GLY A 55 6.98 1.25 -16.10
C GLY A 55 6.51 2.32 -15.13
N GLU A 56 5.25 2.27 -14.69
CA GLU A 56 4.69 3.19 -13.70
C GLU A 56 5.48 3.17 -12.38
N VAL A 57 5.83 1.97 -11.89
CA VAL A 57 6.64 1.80 -10.68
C VAL A 57 8.01 2.48 -10.82
N LYS A 58 8.65 2.40 -11.99
CA LYS A 58 9.90 3.13 -12.27
C LYS A 58 9.68 4.63 -12.29
N ASP A 59 8.63 5.10 -12.95
CA ASP A 59 8.35 6.52 -13.11
C ASP A 59 8.04 7.19 -11.77
N TYR A 60 7.23 6.56 -10.91
CA TYR A 60 6.97 7.07 -9.57
C TYR A 60 8.21 7.05 -8.67
N PHE A 61 9.06 6.02 -8.80
CA PHE A 61 10.32 5.96 -8.07
C PHE A 61 11.28 7.09 -8.49
N LEU A 62 11.40 7.36 -9.79
CA LEU A 62 12.18 8.48 -10.29
C LEU A 62 11.57 9.82 -9.87
N TYR A 63 10.24 9.93 -9.90
CA TYR A 63 9.54 11.14 -9.46
C TYR A 63 9.80 11.44 -7.97
N SER A 64 9.77 10.44 -7.10
CA SER A 64 10.07 10.66 -5.67
C SER A 64 11.51 11.12 -5.44
N GLN A 65 12.48 10.66 -6.23
CA GLN A 65 13.86 11.16 -6.19
C GLN A 65 13.91 12.66 -6.52
N LEU A 66 13.20 13.08 -7.56
CA LEU A 66 13.14 14.48 -7.98
C LEU A 66 12.47 15.34 -6.92
N ARG A 67 11.36 14.86 -6.35
CA ARG A 67 10.62 15.56 -5.30
C ARG A 67 11.45 15.71 -4.03
N ALA A 68 12.17 14.67 -3.61
CA ALA A 68 13.03 14.69 -2.42
C ALA A 68 14.19 15.68 -2.54
N GLN A 69 14.62 16.01 -3.77
CA GLN A 69 15.68 17.01 -4.05
C GLN A 69 15.14 18.45 -4.10
N GLY A 70 13.83 18.63 -4.01
CA GLY A 70 13.14 19.91 -4.12
C GLY A 70 12.73 20.22 -5.57
N GLU A 71 11.46 20.62 -5.74
CA GLU A 71 10.88 20.92 -7.06
C GLU A 71 11.54 22.14 -7.72
N ASP A 72 12.06 23.08 -6.91
CA ASP A 72 12.71 24.33 -7.31
C ASP A 72 14.24 24.21 -7.54
N ALA A 73 14.80 22.99 -7.53
CA ALA A 73 16.24 22.80 -7.70
C ALA A 73 16.72 23.11 -9.13
N THR A 74 17.64 24.07 -9.26
CA THR A 74 18.37 24.43 -10.50
C THR A 74 19.70 23.68 -10.69
N ALA A 75 20.07 22.82 -9.75
CA ALA A 75 21.27 21.98 -9.84
C ALA A 75 20.98 20.69 -10.64
N ASP A 76 22.03 20.05 -11.18
CA ASP A 76 21.92 18.75 -11.83
C ASP A 76 21.28 17.74 -10.88
N ARG A 77 20.17 17.14 -11.33
CA ARG A 77 19.36 16.24 -10.52
C ARG A 77 19.98 14.85 -10.54
N LEU A 78 20.19 14.26 -9.37
CA LEU A 78 20.66 12.88 -9.23
C LEU A 78 19.45 11.95 -9.31
N ALA A 79 18.90 11.78 -10.51
CA ALA A 79 17.80 10.87 -10.77
C ALA A 79 18.28 9.67 -11.61
N GLY A 80 17.98 8.47 -11.15
CA GLY A 80 18.38 7.22 -11.78
C GLY A 80 17.92 6.01 -10.98
N ILE A 81 17.63 4.90 -11.67
CA ILE A 81 17.22 3.64 -11.04
C ILE A 81 18.33 3.09 -10.11
N ASP A 82 19.58 3.44 -10.38
CA ASP A 82 20.75 3.11 -9.57
C ASP A 82 20.88 3.97 -8.28
N LYS A 83 20.05 5.02 -8.14
CA LYS A 83 20.06 5.90 -6.97
C LYS A 83 18.97 5.51 -5.97
N PRO A 84 19.24 5.59 -4.66
CA PRO A 84 18.24 5.28 -3.66
C PRO A 84 17.33 6.49 -3.39
N VAL A 85 16.15 6.24 -2.83
CA VAL A 85 15.21 7.27 -2.35
C VAL A 85 15.21 7.30 -0.82
N PRO A 86 14.93 8.43 -0.16
CA PRO A 86 14.71 8.47 1.28
C PRO A 86 13.57 7.52 1.68
N THR A 87 13.77 6.76 2.76
CA THR A 87 12.76 5.79 3.25
C THR A 87 11.47 6.50 3.69
N SER A 88 11.53 7.79 4.01
CA SER A 88 10.36 8.63 4.27
C SER A 88 9.42 8.79 3.07
N GLU A 89 9.87 8.51 1.84
CA GLU A 89 9.04 8.57 0.63
C GLU A 89 8.23 7.29 0.39
N ILE A 90 8.49 6.20 1.13
CA ILE A 90 7.78 4.92 0.97
C ILE A 90 6.25 5.09 1.04
N PRO A 91 5.68 5.80 2.04
CA PRO A 91 4.23 5.98 2.10
C PRO A 91 3.67 6.73 0.89
N SER A 92 4.40 7.73 0.38
CA SER A 92 4.01 8.47 -0.84
C SER A 92 4.03 7.58 -2.07
N LEU A 93 5.07 6.75 -2.22
CA LEU A 93 5.24 5.82 -3.33
C LEU A 93 4.17 4.74 -3.35
N LEU A 94 3.88 4.13 -2.20
CA LEU A 94 2.83 3.11 -2.08
C LEU A 94 1.46 3.69 -2.50
N ARG A 95 1.14 4.90 -2.00
CA ARG A 95 -0.13 5.59 -2.33
C ARG A 95 -0.21 6.00 -3.79
N ALA A 96 0.91 6.42 -4.40
CA ALA A 96 0.96 6.73 -5.83
C ALA A 96 0.71 5.49 -6.72
N LEU A 97 1.10 4.30 -6.23
CA LEU A 97 0.85 3.00 -6.87
C LEU A 97 -0.51 2.39 -6.50
N GLY A 98 -1.43 3.19 -5.94
CA GLY A 98 -2.78 2.76 -5.59
C GLY A 98 -2.89 1.90 -4.32
N HIS A 99 -1.83 1.80 -3.51
CA HIS A 99 -1.87 1.11 -2.22
C HIS A 99 -1.91 2.11 -1.06
N TYR A 100 -2.95 2.02 -0.23
CA TYR A 100 -3.17 2.90 0.93
C TYR A 100 -2.96 2.12 2.24
N PRO A 101 -1.70 1.93 2.69
CA PRO A 101 -1.42 1.25 3.94
C PRO A 101 -1.87 2.08 5.15
N SER A 102 -2.35 1.38 6.18
CA SER A 102 -2.59 1.90 7.52
C SER A 102 -1.26 2.28 8.22
N GLU A 103 -1.32 3.15 9.22
CA GLU A 103 -0.16 3.51 10.07
C GLU A 103 0.44 2.28 10.75
N ARG A 104 -0.40 1.29 11.12
CA ARG A 104 0.09 0.00 11.60
C ARG A 104 0.90 -0.74 10.54
N GLU A 105 0.39 -0.87 9.32
CA GLU A 105 1.10 -1.54 8.23
C GLU A 105 2.39 -0.81 7.87
N LEU A 106 2.37 0.53 7.85
CA LEU A 106 3.57 1.35 7.68
C LEU A 106 4.59 1.07 8.80
N SER A 107 4.15 1.00 10.06
CA SER A 107 5.04 0.65 11.18
C SER A 107 5.65 -0.74 11.01
N ASP A 108 4.92 -1.71 10.48
CA ASP A 108 5.42 -3.05 10.24
C ASP A 108 6.42 -3.08 9.08
N ILE A 109 6.16 -2.32 8.00
CA ILE A 109 7.10 -2.09 6.88
C ILE A 109 8.43 -1.48 7.37
N PHE A 110 8.37 -0.39 8.15
CA PHE A 110 9.60 0.25 8.65
C PHE A 110 10.36 -0.66 9.62
N ARG A 111 9.65 -1.46 10.42
CA ARG A 111 10.25 -2.45 11.31
C ARG A 111 10.95 -3.55 10.54
N GLU A 112 10.37 -4.07 9.47
CA GLU A 112 11.01 -5.05 8.59
C GLU A 112 12.35 -4.51 8.08
N LEU A 113 12.36 -3.27 7.56
CA LEU A 113 13.58 -2.64 7.04
C LEU A 113 14.66 -2.43 8.12
N ALA A 114 14.25 -2.07 9.35
CA ALA A 114 15.16 -1.92 10.48
C ALA A 114 15.81 -3.26 10.89
N VAL A 115 15.02 -4.32 10.96
CA VAL A 115 15.50 -5.68 11.29
C VAL A 115 16.47 -6.19 10.23
N GLU A 116 16.15 -5.98 8.95
CA GLU A 116 17.04 -6.35 7.83
C GLU A 116 18.40 -5.65 7.90
N THR A 117 18.40 -4.37 8.24
CA THR A 117 19.63 -3.57 8.32
C THR A 117 20.50 -3.99 9.50
N SER A 118 19.89 -4.44 10.59
CA SER A 118 20.58 -4.79 11.82
C SER A 118 21.28 -6.14 11.78
N GLY A 119 20.80 -7.08 10.97
CA GLY A 119 21.37 -8.43 10.80
C GLY A 119 21.23 -9.36 12.01
N ASP A 120 21.21 -8.82 13.23
CA ASP A 120 21.18 -9.55 14.50
C ASP A 120 19.77 -9.65 15.10
N GLY A 121 18.74 -9.17 14.39
CA GLY A 121 17.36 -9.15 14.88
C GLY A 121 17.13 -8.13 16.00
N ASP A 122 17.96 -7.09 16.07
CA ASP A 122 17.75 -5.98 17.00
C ASP A 122 16.47 -5.22 16.64
N MET A 123 15.49 -5.31 17.53
CA MET A 123 14.17 -4.69 17.38
C MET A 123 14.17 -3.19 17.69
N ALA A 124 15.28 -2.66 18.21
CA ALA A 124 15.44 -1.24 18.57
C ALA A 124 16.20 -0.43 17.51
N ALA A 125 16.62 -1.04 16.42
CA ALA A 125 17.33 -0.34 15.36
C ALA A 125 16.40 0.57 14.55
N ASP A 126 16.98 1.64 14.02
CA ASP A 126 16.29 2.54 13.10
C ASP A 126 16.25 1.93 11.68
N PRO A 127 15.18 2.20 10.90
CA PRO A 127 15.16 1.84 9.50
C PRO A 127 16.30 2.53 8.74
N PRO A 128 16.77 1.95 7.62
CA PRO A 128 17.79 2.57 6.80
C PRO A 128 17.29 3.93 6.31
N ALA A 129 18.19 4.91 6.19
CA ALA A 129 17.82 6.25 5.74
C ALA A 129 17.31 6.29 4.29
N THR A 130 17.73 5.31 3.47
CA THR A 130 17.40 5.25 2.05
C THR A 130 17.13 3.82 1.58
N ILE A 131 16.29 3.66 0.56
CA ILE A 131 15.95 2.38 -0.09
C ILE A 131 16.23 2.44 -1.60
N GLY A 132 16.78 1.36 -2.15
CA GLY A 132 17.00 1.21 -3.60
C GLY A 132 15.79 0.63 -4.33
N PHE A 133 15.76 0.79 -5.66
CA PHE A 133 14.63 0.35 -6.50
C PHE A 133 14.31 -1.14 -6.35
N ASP A 134 15.33 -2.00 -6.41
CA ASP A 134 15.21 -3.45 -6.27
C ASP A 134 14.51 -3.88 -4.96
N ARG A 135 14.91 -3.27 -3.85
CA ARG A 135 14.31 -3.57 -2.55
C ARG A 135 12.90 -2.99 -2.45
N PHE A 136 12.67 -1.80 -3.00
CA PHE A 136 11.34 -1.17 -3.04
C PHE A 136 10.32 -2.02 -3.82
N VAL A 137 10.67 -2.54 -5.00
CA VAL A 137 9.77 -3.41 -5.79
C VAL A 137 9.43 -4.68 -5.00
N SER A 138 10.44 -5.28 -4.35
CA SER A 138 10.24 -6.47 -3.52
C SER A 138 9.33 -6.17 -2.31
N LEU A 139 9.51 -5.00 -1.69
CA LEU A 139 8.68 -4.53 -0.57
C LEU A 139 7.24 -4.27 -1.03
N TYR A 140 7.05 -3.58 -2.17
CA TYR A 140 5.74 -3.30 -2.73
C TYR A 140 4.94 -4.59 -2.96
N VAL A 141 5.55 -5.61 -3.58
CA VAL A 141 4.86 -6.86 -3.85
C VAL A 141 4.48 -7.62 -2.57
N ASN A 142 5.31 -7.57 -1.53
CA ASN A 142 5.01 -8.23 -0.25
C ASN A 142 3.80 -7.63 0.47
N TYR A 143 3.65 -6.31 0.41
CA TYR A 143 2.56 -5.59 1.08
C TYR A 143 1.39 -5.27 0.15
N ARG A 144 1.49 -5.59 -1.15
CA ARG A 144 0.42 -5.34 -2.12
C ARG A 144 -0.85 -6.06 -1.64
N PRO A 145 -1.94 -5.31 -1.39
CA PRO A 145 -3.18 -5.90 -0.91
C PRO A 145 -3.78 -6.76 -2.03
N VAL A 146 -4.24 -7.95 -1.67
CA VAL A 146 -4.89 -8.87 -2.63
C VAL A 146 -6.27 -8.34 -3.05
N LEU A 147 -6.92 -7.56 -2.18
CA LEU A 147 -8.20 -6.90 -2.43
C LEU A 147 -8.09 -5.45 -1.96
N GLY A 148 -8.35 -4.50 -2.85
CA GLY A 148 -8.44 -3.08 -2.49
C GLY A 148 -9.74 -2.77 -1.75
N VAL A 149 -9.80 -1.57 -1.15
CA VAL A 149 -11.07 -1.02 -0.67
C VAL A 149 -11.94 -0.71 -1.88
N ASP A 150 -13.13 -1.29 -1.94
CA ASP A 150 -14.12 -1.04 -2.98
C ASP A 150 -15.33 -0.26 -2.44
N ALA A 151 -16.24 0.15 -3.32
CA ALA A 151 -17.46 0.85 -2.92
C ALA A 151 -18.32 0.02 -1.94
N GLY A 152 -18.29 -1.31 -2.04
CA GLY A 152 -19.03 -2.20 -1.13
C GLY A 152 -18.47 -2.18 0.30
N ALA A 153 -17.15 -2.01 0.45
CA ALA A 153 -16.52 -1.81 1.76
C ALA A 153 -16.98 -0.49 2.40
N ILE A 154 -17.14 0.58 1.61
CA ILE A 154 -17.68 1.87 2.08
C ILE A 154 -19.14 1.73 2.51
N GLU A 155 -19.98 1.07 1.70
CA GLU A 155 -21.38 0.79 2.05
C GLU A 155 -21.49 -0.01 3.35
N SER A 156 -20.64 -1.02 3.52
CA SER A 156 -20.59 -1.83 4.75
C SER A 156 -20.16 -1.02 5.97
N ALA A 157 -19.22 -0.08 5.81
CA ALA A 157 -18.79 0.81 6.87
C ALA A 157 -19.91 1.79 7.29
N PHE A 158 -20.63 2.37 6.33
CA PHE A 158 -21.80 3.22 6.60
C PHE A 158 -22.92 2.44 7.30
N ALA A 159 -23.12 1.17 6.92
CA ALA A 159 -24.06 0.29 7.63
C ALA A 159 -23.69 0.09 9.10
N ALA A 160 -22.39 -0.03 9.40
CA ALA A 160 -21.90 -0.15 10.78
C ALA A 160 -22.05 1.17 11.58
N LEU A 161 -22.03 2.33 10.92
CA LEU A 161 -22.28 3.64 11.52
C LEU A 161 -23.77 3.91 11.79
N GLY A 162 -24.65 2.98 11.44
CA GLY A 162 -26.08 3.05 11.73
C GLY A 162 -26.94 3.59 10.58
N ALA A 163 -26.38 3.74 9.37
CA ALA A 163 -27.20 3.92 8.17
C ALA A 163 -27.73 2.57 7.67
N GLY A 164 -29.04 2.34 7.69
CA GLY A 164 -29.65 1.27 6.91
C GLY A 164 -29.32 1.37 5.41
N ALA A 165 -29.70 0.36 4.62
CA ALA A 165 -29.44 0.36 3.18
C ALA A 165 -30.10 1.57 2.49
N GLY A 166 -29.28 2.53 2.04
CA GLY A 166 -29.74 3.79 1.44
C GLY A 166 -30.10 4.90 2.43
N GLU A 167 -29.83 4.73 3.72
CA GLU A 167 -29.96 5.78 4.72
C GLU A 167 -28.70 6.66 4.75
N SER A 168 -28.88 7.91 5.18
CA SER A 168 -27.80 8.89 5.30
C SER A 168 -27.27 8.94 6.72
N VAL A 169 -25.96 9.13 6.87
CA VAL A 169 -25.31 9.39 8.16
C VAL A 169 -25.24 10.90 8.38
N GLU A 170 -25.52 11.36 9.60
CA GLU A 170 -25.31 12.76 9.97
C GLU A 170 -23.82 13.11 9.98
N ARG A 171 -23.46 14.30 9.47
CA ARG A 171 -22.08 14.81 9.44
C ARG A 171 -21.35 14.65 10.77
N GLY A 172 -22.03 14.96 11.88
CA GLY A 172 -21.46 14.86 13.22
C GLY A 172 -21.00 13.44 13.55
N SER A 173 -21.84 12.45 13.26
CA SER A 173 -21.52 11.04 13.49
C SER A 173 -20.40 10.53 12.59
N LEU A 174 -20.36 10.97 11.32
CA LEU A 174 -19.28 10.60 10.40
C LEU A 174 -17.94 11.21 10.82
N LEU A 175 -17.92 12.51 11.18
CA LEU A 175 -16.71 13.17 11.67
C LEU A 175 -16.24 12.56 12.99
N GLU A 176 -17.15 12.27 13.91
CA GLU A 176 -16.81 11.58 15.16
C GLU A 176 -16.20 10.20 14.90
N ALA A 177 -16.75 9.45 13.95
CA ALA A 177 -16.19 8.16 13.56
C ALA A 177 -14.79 8.26 12.95
N LEU A 178 -14.50 9.32 12.19
CA LEU A 178 -13.15 9.58 11.64
C LEU A 178 -12.15 10.08 12.68
N GLU A 179 -12.62 10.87 13.66
CA GLU A 179 -11.78 11.42 14.73
C GLU A 179 -11.51 10.42 15.86
N LEU A 180 -12.40 9.44 16.09
CA LEU A 180 -12.30 8.49 17.21
C LEU A 180 -12.13 7.03 16.78
N GLY A 181 -12.50 6.68 15.56
CA GLY A 181 -12.50 5.30 15.06
C GLY A 181 -11.18 4.91 14.42
N GLY A 182 -10.75 3.66 14.66
CA GLY A 182 -9.58 3.08 14.00
C GLY A 182 -8.30 3.89 14.20
N GLU A 183 -7.69 4.31 13.09
CA GLU A 183 -6.57 5.25 13.07
C GLU A 183 -7.11 6.68 13.04
N ALA A 184 -7.33 7.21 14.24
CA ALA A 184 -7.93 8.53 14.46
C ALA A 184 -7.24 9.62 13.65
N MET A 185 -8.03 10.36 12.87
CA MET A 185 -7.57 11.53 12.14
C MET A 185 -7.72 12.78 13.00
N SER A 186 -6.67 13.60 13.02
CA SER A 186 -6.75 14.94 13.58
C SER A 186 -7.61 15.86 12.71
N ARG A 187 -8.11 16.94 13.31
CA ARG A 187 -8.91 17.94 12.58
C ARG A 187 -8.10 18.61 11.47
N GLU A 188 -6.81 18.82 11.70
CA GLU A 188 -5.88 19.34 10.71
C GLU A 188 -5.74 18.41 9.51
N GLU A 189 -5.67 17.10 9.74
CA GLU A 189 -5.63 16.09 8.66
C GLU A 189 -6.92 16.04 7.87
N LEU A 190 -8.08 16.13 8.54
CA LEU A 190 -9.39 16.18 7.87
C LEU A 190 -9.53 17.42 6.99
N VAL A 191 -9.10 18.59 7.47
CA VAL A 191 -9.09 19.82 6.66
C VAL A 191 -8.12 19.70 5.48
N ALA A 192 -6.95 19.09 5.69
CA ALA A 192 -6.00 18.84 4.62
C ALA A 192 -6.54 17.86 3.58
N ALA A 193 -7.30 16.84 4.00
CA ALA A 193 -7.99 15.91 3.12
C ALA A 193 -9.07 16.63 2.30
N ALA A 194 -9.90 17.46 2.93
CA ALA A 194 -10.89 18.29 2.24
C ALA A 194 -10.26 19.14 1.13
N ALA A 195 -9.14 19.81 1.44
CA ALA A 195 -8.44 20.65 0.48
C ALA A 195 -7.84 19.85 -0.70
N LYS A 196 -7.47 18.58 -0.49
CA LYS A 196 -6.93 17.69 -1.53
C LYS A 196 -8.01 17.09 -2.43
N LEU A 197 -9.16 16.72 -1.84
CA LEU A 197 -10.25 16.05 -2.57
C LEU A 197 -11.15 17.06 -3.29
N MET A 198 -11.56 18.14 -2.62
CA MET A 198 -12.52 19.13 -3.14
C MET A 198 -11.86 20.40 -3.71
N GLY A 199 -10.56 20.55 -3.51
CA GLY A 199 -9.77 21.68 -3.99
C GLY A 199 -9.43 22.73 -2.92
N ARG A 200 -8.59 23.70 -3.31
CA ARG A 200 -8.01 24.69 -2.39
C ARG A 200 -9.10 25.54 -1.72
N GLY A 201 -9.12 25.54 -0.39
CA GLY A 201 -10.04 26.35 0.42
C GLY A 201 -11.32 25.61 0.83
N ALA A 202 -11.48 24.34 0.45
CA ALA A 202 -12.56 23.50 0.93
C ALA A 202 -12.51 23.33 2.45
N THR A 203 -13.67 23.39 3.06
CA THR A 203 -13.89 23.22 4.50
C THR A 203 -14.42 21.81 4.79
N LEU A 204 -14.52 21.46 6.07
CA LEU A 204 -15.15 20.20 6.48
C LEU A 204 -16.64 20.13 6.09
N GLU A 205 -17.29 21.28 5.90
CA GLU A 205 -18.68 21.35 5.46
C GLU A 205 -18.81 21.07 3.96
N ASP A 206 -17.77 21.37 3.19
CA ASP A 206 -17.70 21.04 1.76
C ASP A 206 -17.33 19.56 1.56
N LEU A 207 -16.56 18.97 2.47
CA LEU A 207 -16.18 17.56 2.42
C LEU A 207 -17.34 16.63 2.80
N VAL A 208 -18.11 16.98 3.83
CA VAL A 208 -19.24 16.17 4.31
C VAL A 208 -20.45 17.08 4.45
N PRO A 209 -21.49 16.95 3.59
CA PRO A 209 -22.74 17.68 3.75
C PRO A 209 -23.48 17.26 5.04
N GLU A 210 -24.51 18.00 5.46
CA GLU A 210 -25.21 17.76 6.74
C GLU A 210 -25.64 16.29 6.95
N THR A 211 -26.07 15.66 5.86
CA THR A 211 -26.34 14.23 5.76
C THR A 211 -25.70 13.70 4.50
N VAL A 212 -25.04 12.55 4.56
CA VAL A 212 -24.38 11.93 3.40
C VAL A 212 -24.69 10.43 3.35
N THR A 213 -25.01 9.93 2.16
CA THR A 213 -25.16 8.48 1.92
C THR A 213 -23.82 7.85 1.58
N ALA A 214 -23.71 6.52 1.75
CA ALA A 214 -22.48 5.79 1.41
C ALA A 214 -22.08 5.97 -0.06
N ARG A 215 -23.07 6.02 -0.95
CA ARG A 215 -22.88 6.20 -2.39
C ARG A 215 -22.34 7.59 -2.71
N GLU A 216 -22.99 8.64 -2.21
CA GLU A 216 -22.54 10.03 -2.42
C GLU A 216 -21.12 10.22 -1.86
N PHE A 217 -20.82 9.64 -0.69
CA PHE A 217 -19.46 9.70 -0.15
C PHE A 217 -18.43 8.97 -1.01
N ALA A 218 -18.77 7.79 -1.54
CA ALA A 218 -17.87 7.04 -2.41
C ALA A 218 -17.66 7.75 -3.76
N GLU A 219 -18.73 8.22 -4.42
CA GLU A 219 -18.69 8.80 -5.76
C GLU A 219 -18.21 10.26 -5.75
N ASP A 220 -18.80 11.12 -4.89
CA ASP A 220 -18.57 12.57 -4.94
C ASP A 220 -17.34 13.02 -4.14
N VAL A 221 -17.02 12.32 -3.05
CA VAL A 221 -15.90 12.69 -2.16
C VAL A 221 -14.63 11.89 -2.48
N LEU A 222 -14.77 10.57 -2.57
CA LEU A 222 -13.62 9.67 -2.78
C LEU A 222 -13.34 9.40 -4.26
N GLY A 223 -14.25 9.75 -5.16
CA GLY A 223 -14.06 9.58 -6.60
C GLY A 223 -14.07 8.12 -7.06
N PHE A 224 -14.69 7.21 -6.29
CA PHE A 224 -14.95 5.86 -6.77
C PHE A 224 -15.92 5.96 -7.95
N VAL A 225 -15.45 5.57 -9.13
CA VAL A 225 -16.33 5.45 -10.29
C VAL A 225 -17.30 4.32 -9.99
N GLY A 226 -18.58 4.65 -9.79
CA GLY A 226 -19.64 3.65 -9.72
C GLY A 226 -19.52 2.74 -10.94
N ALA A 227 -19.72 1.43 -10.77
CA ALA A 227 -19.52 0.39 -11.80
C ALA A 227 -20.45 0.49 -13.03
N ALA A 228 -20.91 1.69 -13.40
CA ALA A 228 -21.93 1.97 -14.40
C ALA A 228 -21.43 2.69 -15.67
N GLU A 229 -20.14 3.00 -15.81
CA GLU A 229 -19.61 3.57 -17.07
C GLU A 229 -18.31 2.88 -17.53
N GLU A 230 -18.42 1.61 -17.92
CA GLU A 230 -17.70 1.17 -19.12
C GLU A 230 -18.35 1.86 -20.32
N ILE A 231 -17.82 3.02 -20.71
CA ILE A 231 -18.17 3.64 -21.98
C ILE A 231 -17.48 2.81 -23.10
N PRO A 232 -18.22 2.39 -24.14
CA PRO A 232 -17.73 1.47 -25.19
C PRO A 232 -16.61 2.04 -26.07
#